data_AF-A0A9X1SHT3-F1
#
_entry.id   AF-A0A9X1SHT3-F1
#
_cell.length_a   1.000
_cell.length_b   1.000
_cell.length_c   1.000
_cell.angle_alpha   90.00
_cell.angle_beta   90.00
_cell.angle_gamma   90.00
#
_symmetry.space_group_name_H-M   'P 1'
#
loop_
_entity.id
_entity.type
_entity.pdbx_description
1 polymer ?
#
loop_
_entity_poly.entity_id
_entity_poly.type
_entity_poly.pdbx_seq_one_letter_code
_entity_poly.pdbx_strand_id
1 'polypeptide(L)'
;MIRIAAGKALLCLLLLVSTAAAQKQGETKARVVAQNAVSIEAKSPEKKPAKDDKEDAVSESEKARREELAFALVRKHHPELASLLRPLKRLRPRQYDQAVRELSRVSERLSQIEQRSPERYEVELALWKSKSRIQLLTAQLQMTPENEELRQRLRDAIAEQIVSQRELYEMEKARVTQRLEFLNAQLDRLEGDMETLVDERLRSADAAAKKKFRESTPASSETPKK
;
A
#
# COMPACT_ATOMS: atom_id res chain seq x y z
N MET A 1 -6.33 -45.34 -7.15
CA MET A 1 -6.67 -44.20 -6.27
C MET A 1 -5.65 -43.07 -6.52
N ILE A 2 -6.14 -41.85 -6.80
CA ILE A 2 -5.59 -40.51 -6.48
C ILE A 2 -4.11 -40.24 -6.90
N ARG A 3 -3.69 -39.51 -7.95
CA ARG A 3 -4.01 -38.22 -8.62
C ARG A 3 -3.47 -36.93 -7.94
N ILE A 4 -2.71 -36.14 -8.75
CA ILE A 4 -2.46 -34.66 -8.75
C ILE A 4 -1.16 -34.20 -8.03
N ALA A 5 -0.30 -33.28 -8.52
CA ALA A 5 -0.12 -32.45 -9.74
C ALA A 5 1.35 -31.91 -9.73
N ALA A 6 2.09 -31.91 -10.85
CA ALA A 6 2.13 -30.93 -11.96
C ALA A 6 2.91 -29.62 -11.66
N GLY A 7 4.21 -29.62 -11.99
CA GLY A 7 4.99 -28.41 -12.24
C GLY A 7 5.15 -28.21 -13.75
N LYS A 8 4.54 -27.15 -14.29
CA LYS A 8 4.76 -26.70 -15.67
C LYS A 8 5.41 -25.33 -15.63
N ALA A 9 6.70 -25.30 -15.93
CA ALA A 9 7.43 -24.12 -16.37
C ALA A 9 7.74 -24.31 -17.85
N LEU A 10 7.07 -23.59 -18.75
CA LEU A 10 7.63 -23.13 -20.04
C LEU A 10 6.56 -22.37 -20.84
N LEU A 11 7.00 -21.27 -21.46
CA LEU A 11 6.56 -20.78 -22.76
C LEU A 11 5.06 -20.49 -22.96
N CYS A 12 4.69 -19.21 -22.95
CA CYS A 12 3.59 -18.73 -23.79
C CYS A 12 4.06 -17.50 -24.58
N LEU A 13 4.63 -17.83 -25.73
CA LEU A 13 4.65 -17.03 -26.95
C LEU A 13 3.21 -16.58 -27.27
N LEU A 14 2.95 -15.28 -27.41
CA LEU A 14 1.76 -14.79 -28.10
C LEU A 14 2.15 -13.72 -29.11
N LEU A 15 2.37 -14.23 -30.32
CA LEU A 15 2.13 -13.54 -31.58
C LEU A 15 0.71 -12.97 -31.59
N LEU A 16 0.58 -11.68 -31.89
CA LEU A 16 -0.59 -11.15 -32.58
C LEU A 16 -0.11 -10.23 -33.70
N VAL A 17 -0.16 -10.76 -34.92
CA VAL A 17 -0.17 -9.99 -36.15
C VAL A 17 -1.52 -9.30 -36.27
N SER A 18 -1.51 -7.98 -36.44
CA SER A 18 -2.59 -7.27 -37.13
C SER A 18 -1.99 -6.08 -37.87
N THR A 19 -1.91 -6.24 -39.19
CA THR A 19 -1.71 -5.17 -40.16
C THR A 19 -3.00 -4.36 -40.28
N ALA A 20 -2.97 -3.06 -39.97
CA ALA A 20 -3.84 -2.07 -40.60
C ALA A 20 -3.35 -0.63 -40.34
N ALA A 21 -3.16 0.07 -41.45
CA ALA A 21 -3.29 1.52 -41.67
C ALA A 21 -2.22 2.50 -41.12
N ALA A 22 -1.64 3.18 -42.10
CA ALA A 22 -0.75 4.32 -42.01
C ALA A 22 -1.44 5.61 -41.49
N GLN A 23 -0.59 6.62 -41.19
CA GLN A 23 -0.85 8.05 -40.98
C GLN A 23 -1.47 8.53 -39.65
N LYS A 24 -0.57 8.85 -38.70
CA LYS A 24 -0.40 10.18 -38.04
C LYS A 24 0.59 10.03 -36.87
N GLN A 25 1.89 10.11 -37.18
CA GLN A 25 2.99 9.75 -36.26
C GLN A 25 3.38 10.81 -35.21
N GLY A 26 2.69 11.96 -35.15
CA GLY A 26 2.97 13.01 -34.15
C GLY A 26 2.13 12.91 -32.87
N GLU A 27 0.81 12.78 -33.00
CA GLU A 27 -0.14 12.80 -31.87
C GLU A 27 -0.36 11.43 -31.22
N THR A 28 -0.02 10.36 -31.93
CA THR A 28 -0.17 8.97 -31.46
C THR A 28 0.90 8.58 -30.44
N LYS A 29 2.08 9.22 -30.48
CA LYS A 29 3.21 8.87 -29.61
C LYS A 29 2.90 9.15 -28.13
N ALA A 30 2.40 10.35 -27.81
CA ALA A 30 1.98 10.69 -26.44
C ALA A 30 0.79 9.85 -25.94
N ARG A 31 -0.10 9.43 -26.86
CA ARG A 31 -1.32 8.67 -26.55
C ARG A 31 -1.06 7.24 -26.08
N VAL A 32 0.00 6.60 -26.57
CA VAL A 32 0.37 5.22 -26.20
C VAL A 32 1.21 5.19 -24.92
N VAL A 33 2.13 6.15 -24.71
CA VAL A 33 2.92 6.26 -23.47
C VAL A 33 2.02 6.41 -22.25
N ALA A 34 0.99 7.26 -22.32
CA ALA A 34 0.07 7.47 -21.21
C ALA A 34 -0.86 6.27 -20.95
N GLN A 35 -1.05 5.38 -21.94
CA GLN A 35 -1.83 4.15 -21.77
C GLN A 35 -1.09 3.09 -20.98
N ASN A 36 0.19 2.88 -21.32
CA ASN A 36 0.94 1.72 -20.83
C ASN A 36 1.58 2.01 -19.46
N ALA A 37 1.84 3.27 -19.13
CA ALA A 37 2.38 3.65 -17.83
C ALA A 37 1.35 3.55 -16.67
N VAL A 38 0.05 3.55 -16.96
CA VAL A 38 -1.03 3.61 -15.94
C VAL A 38 -1.72 2.25 -15.71
N SER A 39 -1.55 1.25 -16.58
CA SER A 39 -2.48 0.10 -16.62
C SER A 39 -1.92 -1.29 -16.34
N ILE A 40 -0.90 -1.48 -15.48
CA ILE A 40 -0.43 -2.83 -15.12
C ILE A 40 -0.45 -3.05 -13.61
N GLU A 41 -1.65 -3.14 -13.03
CA GLU A 41 -1.96 -3.95 -11.83
C GLU A 41 -3.49 -4.14 -11.68
N ALA A 42 -4.16 -4.60 -12.75
CA ALA A 42 -5.53 -5.10 -12.67
C ALA A 42 -5.51 -6.63 -12.71
N LYS A 43 -5.39 -7.25 -11.54
CA LYS A 43 -5.68 -8.67 -11.35
C LYS A 43 -7.19 -8.86 -11.53
N SER A 44 -7.59 -9.57 -12.59
CA SER A 44 -8.96 -10.02 -12.82
C SER A 44 -9.50 -10.85 -11.64
N PRO A 45 -10.72 -10.59 -11.17
CA PRO A 45 -11.58 -11.63 -10.64
C PRO A 45 -12.79 -11.84 -11.57
N GLU A 46 -13.13 -13.11 -11.76
CA GLU A 46 -14.30 -13.55 -12.50
C GLU A 46 -15.61 -12.93 -11.97
N LYS A 47 -16.41 -12.54 -12.95
CA LYS A 47 -17.81 -12.12 -13.02
C LYS A 47 -18.75 -12.67 -11.91
N LYS A 48 -19.33 -11.74 -11.13
CA LYS A 48 -20.74 -11.79 -10.65
C LYS A 48 -21.38 -10.42 -10.94
N PRO A 49 -22.55 -10.35 -11.59
CA PRO A 49 -23.20 -9.08 -11.90
C PRO A 49 -24.17 -8.71 -10.78
N ALA A 50 -23.90 -7.61 -10.06
CA ALA A 50 -24.93 -6.76 -9.47
C ALA A 50 -24.27 -5.55 -8.79
N LYS A 51 -24.84 -4.37 -9.08
CA LYS A 51 -24.68 -3.09 -8.37
C LYS A 51 -23.65 -2.09 -8.92
N ASP A 52 -23.69 -1.85 -10.23
CA ASP A 52 -23.39 -0.50 -10.75
C ASP A 52 -24.59 0.42 -10.43
N ASP A 53 -24.35 1.74 -10.40
CA ASP A 53 -25.29 2.85 -10.08
C ASP A 53 -25.24 3.42 -8.65
N LYS A 54 -24.09 3.33 -7.95
CA LYS A 54 -23.85 4.19 -6.75
C LYS A 54 -22.47 4.84 -6.67
N GLU A 55 -21.67 4.80 -7.74
CA GLU A 55 -20.28 5.30 -7.72
C GLU A 55 -20.11 6.76 -8.21
N ASP A 56 -21.15 7.41 -8.74
CA ASP A 56 -21.01 8.69 -9.46
C ASP A 56 -21.27 9.96 -8.63
N ALA A 57 -21.50 9.88 -7.33
CA ALA A 57 -21.72 11.07 -6.50
C ALA A 57 -20.47 11.49 -5.69
N VAL A 58 -19.28 11.44 -6.29
CA VAL A 58 -18.12 12.15 -5.71
C VAL A 58 -18.28 13.63 -6.07
N SER A 59 -18.36 14.50 -5.05
CA SER A 59 -18.52 15.94 -5.26
C SER A 59 -17.39 16.52 -6.11
N GLU A 60 -17.68 17.56 -6.88
CA GLU A 60 -16.67 18.27 -7.67
C GLU A 60 -15.54 18.82 -6.78
N SER A 61 -15.84 19.17 -5.53
CA SER A 61 -14.82 19.57 -4.56
C SER A 61 -13.83 18.45 -4.23
N GLU A 62 -14.31 17.21 -4.07
CA GLU A 62 -13.46 16.05 -3.82
C GLU A 62 -12.63 15.67 -5.06
N LYS A 63 -13.19 15.82 -6.27
CA LYS A 63 -12.41 15.63 -7.50
C LYS A 63 -11.29 16.65 -7.62
N ALA A 64 -11.58 17.93 -7.37
CA ALA A 64 -10.58 18.99 -7.39
C ALA A 64 -9.47 18.77 -6.35
N ARG A 65 -9.84 18.39 -5.12
CA ARG A 65 -8.87 18.04 -4.06
C ARG A 65 -7.95 16.88 -4.47
N ARG A 66 -8.49 15.82 -5.07
CA ARG A 66 -7.68 14.68 -5.55
C ARG A 66 -6.74 15.09 -6.68
N GLU A 67 -7.22 15.90 -7.62
CA GLU A 67 -6.42 16.43 -8.71
C GLU A 67 -5.25 17.27 -8.18
N GLU A 68 -5.50 18.15 -7.21
CA GLU A 68 -4.46 18.95 -6.56
C GLU A 68 -3.39 18.07 -5.89
N LEU A 69 -3.80 17.10 -5.06
CA LEU A 69 -2.89 16.18 -4.38
C LEU A 69 -2.04 15.38 -5.39
N ALA A 70 -2.68 14.86 -6.43
CA ALA A 70 -2.00 14.12 -7.49
C ALA A 70 -0.96 14.99 -8.20
N PHE A 71 -1.32 16.22 -8.60
CA PHE A 71 -0.38 17.11 -9.28
C PHE A 71 0.73 17.61 -8.35
N ALA A 72 0.46 17.85 -7.07
CA ALA A 72 1.48 18.24 -6.10
C ALA A 72 2.56 17.16 -5.97
N LEU A 73 2.15 15.89 -5.79
CA LEU A 73 3.04 14.74 -5.71
C LEU A 73 3.91 14.64 -6.97
N VAL A 74 3.27 14.66 -8.14
CA VAL A 74 3.96 14.37 -9.40
C VAL A 74 4.86 15.54 -9.83
N ARG A 75 4.46 16.79 -9.63
CA ARG A 75 5.33 17.95 -9.92
C ARG A 75 6.58 17.95 -9.06
N LYS A 76 6.45 17.56 -7.78
CA LYS A 76 7.57 17.54 -6.84
C LYS A 76 8.54 16.40 -7.11
N HIS A 77 8.04 15.23 -7.49
CA HIS A 77 8.85 14.00 -7.46
C HIS A 77 8.99 13.26 -8.80
N HIS A 78 8.12 13.51 -9.78
CA HIS A 78 8.20 12.88 -11.10
C HIS A 78 7.64 13.79 -12.22
N PRO A 79 8.34 14.88 -12.58
CA PRO A 79 7.81 15.90 -13.48
C PRO A 79 7.42 15.37 -14.87
N GLU A 80 8.10 14.34 -15.36
CA GLU A 80 7.75 13.68 -16.63
C GLU A 80 6.31 13.13 -16.62
N LEU A 81 5.86 12.54 -15.51
CA LEU A 81 4.50 12.01 -15.40
C LEU A 81 3.46 13.16 -15.37
N ALA A 82 3.80 14.33 -14.79
CA ALA A 82 2.92 15.50 -14.81
C ALA A 82 2.69 16.00 -16.25
N SER A 83 3.70 15.88 -17.10
CA SER A 83 3.58 16.22 -18.52
C SER A 83 2.63 15.28 -19.27
N LEU A 84 2.52 14.02 -18.85
CA LEU A 84 1.65 13.00 -19.46
C LEU A 84 0.19 13.08 -19.01
N LEU A 85 -0.06 13.51 -17.77
CA LEU A 85 -1.42 13.67 -17.25
C LEU A 85 -2.24 14.72 -18.03
N ARG A 86 -1.60 15.78 -18.53
CA ARG A 86 -2.28 16.86 -19.28
C ARG A 86 -2.89 16.35 -20.61
N PRO A 87 -2.15 15.70 -21.52
CA PRO A 87 -2.73 15.05 -22.69
C PRO A 87 -3.76 13.98 -22.33
N LEU A 88 -3.52 13.21 -21.25
CA LEU A 88 -4.41 12.13 -20.83
C LEU A 88 -5.81 12.65 -20.48
N LYS A 89 -5.92 13.81 -19.81
CA LYS A 89 -7.20 14.47 -19.48
C LYS A 89 -8.07 14.69 -20.71
N ARG A 90 -7.48 15.13 -21.83
CA ARG A 90 -8.19 15.42 -23.08
C ARG A 90 -8.48 14.17 -23.89
N LEU A 91 -7.49 13.29 -24.02
CA LEU A 91 -7.58 12.15 -24.93
C LEU A 91 -8.40 11.00 -24.32
N ARG A 92 -8.31 10.81 -22.99
CA ARG A 92 -8.86 9.66 -22.28
C ARG A 92 -9.26 10.03 -20.84
N PRO A 93 -10.39 10.74 -20.67
CA PRO A 93 -10.84 11.24 -19.37
C PRO A 93 -11.03 10.13 -18.33
N ARG A 94 -11.52 8.94 -18.73
CA ARG A 94 -11.66 7.81 -17.78
C ARG A 94 -10.32 7.33 -17.19
N GLN A 95 -9.28 7.24 -18.03
CA GLN A 95 -7.94 6.84 -17.57
C GLN A 95 -7.29 7.95 -16.75
N TYR A 96 -7.58 9.21 -17.09
CA TYR A 96 -7.19 10.35 -16.31
C TYR A 96 -7.78 10.31 -14.90
N ASP A 97 -9.09 10.12 -14.76
CA ASP A 97 -9.77 10.07 -13.46
C ASP A 97 -9.24 8.92 -12.59
N GLN A 98 -8.96 7.77 -13.22
CA GLN A 98 -8.31 6.64 -12.54
C GLN A 98 -6.90 7.01 -12.06
N ALA A 99 -6.06 7.57 -12.92
CA ALA A 99 -4.70 7.97 -12.58
C ALA A 99 -4.69 9.01 -11.44
N VAL A 100 -5.56 10.02 -11.51
CA VAL A 100 -5.70 11.03 -10.46
C VAL A 100 -6.11 10.39 -9.12
N ARG A 101 -7.08 9.47 -9.13
CA ARG A 101 -7.53 8.75 -7.93
C ARG A 101 -6.41 7.91 -7.31
N GLU A 102 -5.61 7.23 -8.13
CA GLU A 102 -4.48 6.42 -7.67
C GLU A 102 -3.37 7.31 -7.08
N LEU A 103 -2.99 8.37 -7.80
CA LEU A 103 -1.96 9.32 -7.36
C LEU A 103 -2.36 10.07 -6.10
N SER A 104 -3.63 10.46 -5.95
CA SER A 104 -4.11 11.11 -4.72
C SER A 104 -4.01 10.18 -3.52
N ARG A 105 -4.37 8.89 -3.68
CA ARG A 105 -4.22 7.88 -2.62
C ARG A 105 -2.76 7.66 -2.23
N VAL A 106 -1.85 7.63 -3.21
CA VAL A 106 -0.42 7.54 -2.94
C VAL A 106 0.05 8.78 -2.16
N SER A 107 -0.35 9.99 -2.58
CA SER A 107 0.01 11.22 -1.90
C SER A 107 -0.46 11.24 -0.44
N GLU A 108 -1.71 10.85 -0.18
CA GLU A 108 -2.25 10.77 1.17
C GLU A 108 -1.52 9.71 2.01
N ARG A 109 -1.27 8.52 1.45
CA ARG A 109 -0.51 7.46 2.13
C ARG A 109 0.89 7.93 2.50
N LEU A 110 1.61 8.55 1.56
CA LEU A 110 2.97 9.05 1.82
C LEU A 110 2.98 10.15 2.88
N SER A 111 2.01 11.07 2.85
CA SER A 111 1.88 12.11 3.88
C SER A 111 1.61 11.52 5.28
N GLN A 112 0.78 10.47 5.37
CA GLN A 112 0.55 9.77 6.64
C GLN A 112 1.81 9.05 7.15
N ILE A 113 2.62 8.49 6.24
CA ILE A 113 3.89 7.85 6.61
C ILE A 113 4.87 8.91 7.09
N GLU A 114 4.99 10.05 6.40
CA GLU A 114 5.86 11.18 6.77
C GLU A 114 5.58 11.66 8.21
N GLN A 115 4.30 11.79 8.58
CA GLN A 115 3.89 12.20 9.93
C GLN A 115 4.27 11.20 11.02
N ARG A 116 4.27 9.90 10.70
CA ARG A 116 4.48 8.82 11.68
C ARG A 116 5.94 8.35 11.76
N SER A 117 6.64 8.36 10.64
CA SER A 117 8.00 7.83 10.49
C SER A 117 8.67 8.48 9.28
N PRO A 118 9.38 9.60 9.49
CA PRO A 118 10.10 10.31 8.43
C PRO A 118 11.14 9.43 7.73
N GLU A 119 11.85 8.58 8.47
CA GLU A 119 12.82 7.64 7.89
C GLU A 119 12.15 6.67 6.89
N ARG A 120 10.96 6.15 7.23
CA ARG A 120 10.21 5.25 6.35
C ARG A 120 9.65 5.99 5.13
N TYR A 121 9.31 7.28 5.29
CA TYR A 121 8.80 8.09 4.20
C TYR A 121 9.81 8.19 3.05
N GLU A 122 11.09 8.44 3.35
CA GLU A 122 12.12 8.56 2.32
C GLU A 122 12.25 7.28 1.48
N VAL A 123 12.22 6.11 2.14
CA VAL A 123 12.32 4.80 1.48
C VAL A 123 11.07 4.49 0.65
N GLU A 124 9.87 4.72 1.18
CA GLU A 124 8.62 4.50 0.45
C GLU A 124 8.47 5.48 -0.73
N LEU A 125 8.97 6.71 -0.59
CA LEU A 125 9.02 7.68 -1.68
C LEU A 125 9.99 7.24 -2.78
N ALA A 126 11.17 6.74 -2.43
CA ALA A 126 12.13 6.19 -3.38
C ALA A 126 11.55 4.97 -4.12
N LEU A 127 10.86 4.08 -3.40
CA LEU A 127 10.17 2.93 -3.96
C LEU A 127 9.06 3.35 -4.94
N TRP A 128 8.28 4.38 -4.60
CA TRP A 128 7.26 4.91 -5.51
C TRP A 128 7.87 5.55 -6.77
N LYS A 129 8.91 6.37 -6.61
CA LYS A 129 9.61 7.02 -7.74
C LYS A 129 10.16 6.00 -8.73
N SER A 130 10.86 4.98 -8.24
CA SER A 130 11.40 3.91 -9.07
C SER A 130 10.30 3.11 -9.78
N LYS A 131 9.21 2.74 -9.08
CA LYS A 131 8.05 2.07 -9.70
C LYS A 131 7.43 2.90 -10.83
N SER A 132 7.20 4.19 -10.60
CA SER A 132 6.66 5.10 -11.63
C SER A 132 7.60 5.24 -12.83
N ARG A 133 8.91 5.32 -12.59
CA ARG A 133 9.92 5.41 -13.66
C ARG A 133 9.97 4.12 -14.49
N ILE A 134 9.92 2.96 -13.84
CA ILE A 134 9.86 1.65 -14.50
C ILE A 134 8.66 1.57 -15.43
N GLN A 135 7.47 1.98 -14.95
CA GLN A 135 6.24 1.98 -15.76
C GLN A 135 6.39 2.87 -17.00
N LEU A 136 6.95 4.08 -16.83
CA LEU A 136 7.19 5.00 -17.92
C LEU A 136 8.20 4.45 -18.95
N LEU A 137 9.35 3.96 -18.50
CA LEU A 137 10.39 3.42 -19.36
C LEU A 137 9.92 2.17 -20.10
N THR A 138 9.14 1.31 -19.43
CA THR A 138 8.52 0.14 -20.06
C THR A 138 7.56 0.55 -21.17
N ALA A 139 6.72 1.56 -20.92
CA ALA A 139 5.83 2.11 -21.94
C ALA A 139 6.60 2.68 -23.14
N GLN A 140 7.71 3.40 -22.90
CA GLN A 140 8.55 3.95 -23.97
C GLN A 140 9.26 2.83 -24.77
N LEU A 141 9.77 1.80 -24.10
CA LEU A 141 10.41 0.66 -24.76
C LEU A 141 9.45 -0.13 -25.65
N GLN A 142 8.19 -0.28 -25.26
CA GLN A 142 7.19 -0.90 -26.14
C GLN A 142 7.01 -0.15 -27.47
N MET A 143 7.31 1.16 -27.50
CA MET A 143 7.24 1.99 -28.71
C MET A 143 8.55 2.03 -29.48
N THR A 144 9.68 1.78 -28.80
CA THR A 144 11.01 1.77 -29.41
C THR A 144 11.84 0.63 -28.83
N PRO A 145 11.53 -0.63 -29.21
CA PRO A 145 12.10 -1.81 -28.55
C PRO A 145 13.61 -1.85 -28.60
N GLU A 146 14.22 -1.36 -29.68
CA GLU A 146 15.68 -1.39 -29.93
C GLU A 146 16.47 -0.29 -29.23
N ASN A 147 15.82 0.58 -28.45
CA ASN A 147 16.50 1.65 -27.76
C ASN A 147 17.28 1.11 -26.54
N GLU A 148 18.57 0.88 -26.71
CA GLU A 148 19.47 0.37 -25.66
C GLU A 148 19.60 1.34 -24.48
N GLU A 149 19.55 2.65 -24.72
CA GLU A 149 19.62 3.64 -23.65
C GLU A 149 18.41 3.53 -22.71
N LEU A 150 17.21 3.33 -23.28
CA LEU A 150 16.01 3.09 -22.47
C LEU A 150 16.08 1.75 -21.72
N ARG A 151 16.68 0.71 -22.32
CA ARG A 151 16.91 -0.58 -21.64
C ARG A 151 17.85 -0.42 -20.45
N GLN A 152 18.94 0.33 -20.60
CA GLN A 152 19.87 0.61 -19.52
C GLN A 152 19.21 1.42 -18.40
N ARG A 153 18.50 2.52 -18.73
CA ARG A 153 17.76 3.30 -17.74
C ARG A 153 16.71 2.47 -17.00
N LEU A 154 16.04 1.53 -17.68
CA LEU A 154 15.08 0.63 -17.07
C LEU A 154 15.78 -0.31 -16.08
N ARG A 155 16.93 -0.87 -16.46
CA ARG A 155 17.75 -1.70 -15.57
C ARG A 155 18.16 -0.93 -14.30
N ASP A 156 18.59 0.32 -14.45
CA ASP A 156 18.99 1.16 -13.32
C ASP A 156 17.80 1.44 -12.39
N ALA A 157 16.63 1.77 -12.96
CA ALA A 157 15.41 1.99 -12.18
C ALA A 157 14.94 0.72 -11.43
N ILE A 158 15.10 -0.47 -12.03
CA ILE A 158 14.83 -1.75 -11.36
C ILE A 158 15.82 -1.98 -10.21
N ALA A 159 17.10 -1.66 -10.40
CA ALA A 159 18.09 -1.77 -9.33
C ALA A 159 17.76 -0.82 -8.16
N GLU A 160 17.40 0.44 -8.44
CA GLU A 160 16.93 1.40 -7.43
C GLU A 160 15.71 0.89 -6.65
N GLN A 161 14.76 0.25 -7.35
CA GLN A 161 13.57 -0.34 -6.73
C GLN A 161 13.95 -1.47 -5.76
N ILE A 162 14.83 -2.38 -6.20
CA ILE A 162 15.28 -3.52 -5.38
C ILE A 162 16.00 -3.03 -4.12
N VAL A 163 16.86 -2.01 -4.25
CA VAL A 163 17.56 -1.39 -3.11
C VAL A 163 16.56 -0.79 -2.11
N SER A 164 15.61 0.02 -2.60
CA SER A 164 14.59 0.65 -1.74
C SER A 164 13.70 -0.40 -1.05
N GLN A 165 13.35 -1.48 -1.76
CA GLN A 165 12.54 -2.57 -1.21
C GLN A 165 13.31 -3.36 -0.14
N ARG A 166 14.60 -3.61 -0.35
CA ARG A 166 15.46 -4.23 0.66
C ARG A 166 15.52 -3.38 1.91
N GLU A 167 15.74 -2.08 1.79
CA GLU A 167 15.82 -1.16 2.92
C GLU A 167 14.51 -1.16 3.73
N LEU A 168 13.36 -1.12 3.05
CA LEU A 168 12.05 -1.23 3.70
C LEU A 168 11.90 -2.54 4.50
N TYR A 169 12.39 -3.66 3.95
CA TYR A 169 12.35 -4.95 4.64
C TYR A 169 13.32 -5.03 5.82
N GLU A 170 14.49 -4.41 5.75
CA GLU A 170 15.41 -4.33 6.90
C GLU A 170 14.80 -3.48 8.02
N MET A 171 14.13 -2.37 7.72
CA MET A 171 13.41 -1.56 8.71
C MET A 171 12.28 -2.36 9.37
N GLU A 172 11.50 -3.12 8.59
CA GLU A 172 10.42 -3.95 9.12
C GLU A 172 10.97 -5.09 9.99
N LYS A 173 12.05 -5.75 9.53
CA LYS A 173 12.75 -6.79 10.28
C LYS A 173 13.23 -6.25 11.62
N ALA A 174 13.88 -5.09 11.66
CA ALA A 174 14.36 -4.48 12.90
C ALA A 174 13.21 -4.23 13.90
N ARG A 175 12.08 -3.67 13.43
CA ARG A 175 10.89 -3.44 14.27
C ARG A 175 10.32 -4.74 14.82
N VAL A 176 10.18 -5.76 13.98
CA VAL A 176 9.64 -7.07 14.37
C VAL A 176 10.57 -7.76 15.36
N THR A 177 11.88 -7.71 15.16
CA THR A 177 12.88 -8.25 16.08
C THR A 177 12.77 -7.59 17.45
N GLN A 178 12.69 -6.26 17.51
CA GLN A 178 12.52 -5.56 18.78
C GLN A 178 11.22 -5.95 19.50
N ARG A 179 10.13 -6.14 18.75
CA ARG A 179 8.86 -6.61 19.33
C ARG A 179 8.97 -8.04 19.86
N LEU A 180 9.68 -8.90 19.15
CA LEU A 180 9.92 -10.29 19.53
C LEU A 180 10.77 -10.36 20.81
N GLU A 181 11.83 -9.59 20.92
CA GLU A 181 12.65 -9.49 22.14
C GLU A 181 11.81 -9.06 23.34
N PHE A 182 10.97 -8.05 23.19
CA PHE A 182 10.07 -7.60 24.25
C PHE A 182 9.06 -8.69 24.68
N LEU A 183 8.50 -9.43 23.73
CA LEU A 183 7.58 -10.52 24.04
C LEU A 183 8.29 -11.69 24.72
N ASN A 184 9.50 -12.03 24.30
CA ASN A 184 10.30 -13.06 24.94
C ASN A 184 10.63 -12.68 26.39
N ALA A 185 11.04 -11.44 26.65
CA ALA A 185 11.28 -10.97 28.01
C ALA A 185 10.01 -11.04 28.91
N GLN A 186 8.82 -10.86 28.33
CA GLN A 186 7.57 -11.08 29.07
C GLN A 186 7.31 -12.54 29.36
N LEU A 187 7.59 -13.43 28.41
CA LEU A 187 7.47 -14.88 28.61
C LEU A 187 8.43 -15.34 29.71
N ASP A 188 9.71 -14.95 29.63
CA ASP A 188 10.72 -15.30 30.63
C ASP A 188 10.31 -14.86 32.04
N ARG A 189 9.74 -13.67 32.17
CA ARG A 189 9.22 -13.17 33.46
C ARG A 189 8.04 -14.00 33.96
N LEU A 190 7.11 -14.36 33.09
CA LEU A 190 5.95 -15.19 33.47
C LEU A 190 6.37 -16.62 33.82
N GLU A 191 7.38 -17.16 33.16
CA GLU A 191 7.93 -18.50 33.42
C GLU A 191 8.75 -18.53 34.73
N GLY A 192 9.59 -17.51 34.97
CA GLY A 192 10.45 -17.44 36.15
C GLY A 192 9.70 -17.13 37.45
N ASP A 193 8.64 -16.32 37.39
CA ASP A 193 7.92 -15.82 38.58
C ASP A 193 6.51 -16.41 38.74
N MET A 194 6.17 -17.49 38.02
CA MET A 194 4.78 -17.98 37.91
C MET A 194 4.08 -18.14 39.26
N GLU A 195 4.70 -18.85 40.20
CA GLU A 195 4.11 -19.13 41.52
C GLU A 195 3.90 -17.83 42.33
N THR A 196 4.88 -16.92 42.28
CA THR A 196 4.80 -15.63 42.98
C THR A 196 3.71 -14.74 42.37
N LEU A 197 3.60 -14.73 41.05
CA LEU A 197 2.55 -14.00 40.33
C LEU A 197 1.15 -14.56 40.60
N VAL A 198 1.03 -15.89 40.76
CA VAL A 198 -0.21 -16.55 41.16
C VAL A 198 -0.59 -16.13 42.59
N ASP A 199 0.34 -16.20 43.53
CA ASP A 199 0.14 -15.80 44.92
C ASP A 199 -0.27 -14.33 45.07
N GLU A 200 0.41 -13.42 44.36
CA GLU A 200 0.08 -11.99 44.36
C GLU A 200 -1.32 -11.72 43.79
N ARG A 201 -1.68 -12.39 42.70
CA ARG A 201 -3.04 -12.30 42.14
C ARG A 201 -4.08 -12.84 43.09
N LEU A 202 -3.80 -13.97 43.75
CA LEU A 202 -4.73 -14.60 44.69
C LEU A 202 -4.97 -13.70 45.91
N ARG A 203 -3.91 -13.14 46.51
CA ARG A 203 -4.03 -12.15 47.60
C ARG A 203 -4.84 -10.92 47.21
N SER A 204 -4.64 -10.42 45.99
CA SER A 204 -5.38 -9.27 45.47
C SER A 204 -6.86 -9.57 45.28
N ALA A 205 -7.19 -10.76 44.76
CA ALA A 205 -8.56 -11.23 44.60
C ALA A 205 -9.26 -11.43 45.96
N ASP A 206 -8.57 -12.04 46.94
CA ASP A 206 -9.08 -12.24 48.30
C ASP A 206 -9.36 -10.90 49.00
N ALA A 207 -8.47 -9.92 48.86
CA ALA A 207 -8.65 -8.58 49.40
C ALA A 207 -9.88 -7.89 48.78
N ALA A 208 -10.06 -8.00 47.46
CA ALA A 208 -11.21 -7.45 46.76
C ALA A 208 -12.53 -8.12 47.17
N ALA A 209 -12.53 -9.45 47.34
CA ALA A 209 -13.69 -10.20 47.79
C ALA A 209 -14.10 -9.82 49.22
N LYS A 210 -13.13 -9.71 50.14
CA LYS A 210 -13.36 -9.25 51.53
C LYS A 210 -13.91 -7.83 51.59
N LYS A 211 -13.43 -6.91 50.72
CA LYS A 211 -13.94 -5.54 50.64
C LYS A 211 -15.41 -5.52 50.21
N LYS A 212 -15.76 -6.25 49.15
CA LYS A 212 -17.16 -6.34 48.68
C LYS A 212 -18.10 -6.96 49.73
N PHE A 213 -17.66 -8.01 50.42
CA PHE A 213 -18.44 -8.65 51.48
C PHE A 213 -18.77 -7.67 52.62
N ARG A 214 -17.78 -6.83 53.01
CA ARG A 214 -17.95 -5.78 54.02
C ARG A 214 -18.89 -4.66 53.57
N GLU A 215 -18.89 -4.26 52.31
CA GLU A 215 -19.84 -3.28 51.74
C GLU A 215 -21.27 -3.85 51.59
N SER A 216 -21.42 -5.16 51.38
CA SER A 216 -22.74 -5.81 51.25
C SER A 216 -23.41 -6.19 52.57
N THR A 217 -22.70 -6.09 53.70
CA THR A 217 -23.28 -6.36 55.04
C THR A 217 -23.94 -5.07 55.55
N PRO A 218 -25.29 -4.98 55.64
CA PRO A 218 -25.93 -3.79 56.17
C PRO A 218 -25.57 -3.64 57.64
N ALA A 219 -25.21 -2.42 58.05
CA ALA A 219 -24.94 -2.05 59.44
C ALA A 219 -26.23 -2.25 60.26
N SER A 220 -26.43 -3.47 60.78
CA SER A 220 -27.41 -3.76 61.82
C SER A 220 -26.70 -3.82 63.16
N SER A 221 -26.72 -2.69 63.86
CA SER A 221 -26.78 -2.59 65.33
C SER A 221 -27.10 -1.12 65.61
N GLU A 222 -28.36 -0.82 65.89
CA GLU A 222 -28.89 -0.70 67.25
C GLU A 222 -28.10 0.29 68.12
N THR A 223 -28.68 1.48 68.29
CA THR A 223 -28.57 2.23 69.55
C THR A 223 -29.94 2.27 70.21
N PRO A 224 -30.18 1.57 71.33
CA PRO A 224 -31.24 1.94 72.24
C PRO A 224 -30.69 3.03 73.17
N LYS A 225 -31.12 4.27 72.97
CA LYS A 225 -30.94 5.31 73.99
C LYS A 225 -32.27 5.57 74.69
N LYS A 226 -32.17 5.43 76.01
CA LYS A 226 -33.16 5.67 77.06
C LYS A 226 -33.80 7.04 77.00
#